data_AF-A0A7Y5KRD5-F1
#
_entry.id   AF-A0A7Y5KRD5-F1
#
_cell.length_a   1.000
_cell.length_b   1.000
_cell.length_c   1.000
_cell.angle_alpha   90.00
_cell.angle_beta   90.00
_cell.angle_gamma   90.00
#
_symmetry.space_group_name_H-M   'P 1'
#
loop_
_entity.id
_entity.type
_entity.pdbx_description
1 polymer ?
#
loop_
_entity_poly.entity_id
_entity_poly.type
_entity_poly.pdbx_seq_one_letter_code
_entity_poly.pdbx_strand_id
1 'polypeptide(L)'
;MWIFLPQGFVSVVADRNDPTRLLVRARARADLEKLTQSLEIRPTISHTPHADYPYRLTIEREKLSALIAEHIAAMKYPNFKGAITDPSLLRCAHEVWDVMHDHEDDAARKADRYQTIVHVDPETEAPIAFENAQAIVGVPGAHKKSPPKGAQRCASVRSPSTQQAHTRQSKPGKRSLRKS
;
A
#
# COMPACT_ATOMS: atom_id res chain seq x y z
N MET A 1 13.57 -12.39 -7.07
CA MET A 1 12.23 -12.35 -6.46
C MET A 1 11.27 -11.60 -7.38
N TRP A 2 10.03 -12.06 -7.48
CA TRP A 2 8.93 -11.34 -8.11
C TRP A 2 7.99 -10.85 -7.02
N ILE A 3 7.54 -9.59 -7.12
CA ILE A 3 6.61 -9.00 -6.18
C ILE A 3 5.41 -8.48 -6.96
N PHE A 4 4.23 -8.94 -6.56
CA PHE A 4 2.95 -8.43 -7.03
C PHE A 4 2.35 -7.53 -5.96
N LEU A 5 1.97 -6.31 -6.36
CA LEU A 5 1.23 -5.35 -5.55
C LEU A 5 -0.05 -4.99 -6.30
N PRO A 6 -1.14 -4.57 -5.61
CA PRO A 6 -2.38 -4.20 -6.28
C PRO A 6 -2.21 -3.14 -7.37
N GLN A 7 -1.17 -2.32 -7.23
CA GLN A 7 -0.85 -1.20 -8.11
C GLN A 7 0.22 -1.49 -9.18
N GLY A 8 0.85 -2.67 -9.18
CA GLY A 8 1.90 -3.01 -10.15
C GLY A 8 2.66 -4.31 -9.89
N PHE A 9 3.58 -4.65 -10.79
CA PHE A 9 4.43 -5.83 -10.70
C PHE A 9 5.91 -5.49 -10.89
N VAL A 10 6.77 -6.04 -10.05
CA VAL A 10 8.23 -5.83 -10.14
C VAL A 10 9.04 -7.10 -9.98
N SER A 11 10.19 -7.12 -10.65
CA SER A 11 11.22 -8.16 -10.52
C SER A 11 12.44 -7.56 -9.82
N VAL A 12 12.79 -8.14 -8.68
CA VAL A 12 13.85 -7.67 -7.78
C VAL A 12 14.97 -8.69 -7.76
N VAL A 13 16.19 -8.25 -8.03
CA VAL A 13 17.41 -9.06 -7.96
C VAL A 13 18.53 -8.28 -7.26
N ALA A 14 19.51 -8.97 -6.70
CA ALA A 14 20.73 -8.30 -6.21
C ALA A 14 21.41 -7.56 -7.36
N ASP A 15 21.92 -6.36 -7.08
CA ASP A 15 22.81 -5.70 -8.03
C ASP A 15 24.12 -6.51 -8.11
N ARG A 16 24.57 -6.80 -9.33
CA ARG A 16 25.78 -7.60 -9.58
C ARG A 16 27.05 -6.83 -9.21
N ASN A 17 26.98 -5.51 -9.21
CA ASN A 17 28.13 -4.64 -8.98
C ASN A 17 28.19 -4.14 -7.53
N ASP A 18 27.08 -4.23 -6.79
CA ASP A 18 26.96 -3.73 -5.42
C ASP A 18 25.98 -4.59 -4.59
N PRO A 19 26.47 -5.48 -3.72
CA PRO A 19 25.61 -6.37 -2.93
C PRO A 19 24.73 -5.64 -1.91
N THR A 20 25.03 -4.38 -1.59
CA THR A 20 24.21 -3.55 -0.68
C THR A 20 22.95 -3.02 -1.38
N ARG A 21 22.89 -3.12 -2.71
CA ARG A 21 21.80 -2.61 -3.53
C ARG A 21 21.04 -3.70 -4.25
N LEU A 22 19.84 -3.33 -4.66
CA LEU A 22 18.91 -4.15 -5.43
C LEU A 22 18.61 -3.47 -6.76
N LEU A 23 18.59 -4.28 -7.82
CA LEU A 23 18.06 -3.89 -9.12
C LEU A 23 16.58 -4.26 -9.18
N VAL A 24 15.73 -3.25 -9.24
CA VAL A 24 14.27 -3.38 -9.37
C VAL A 24 13.88 -3.09 -10.81
N ARG A 25 13.15 -4.02 -11.42
CA ARG A 25 12.82 -4.01 -12.84
C ARG A 25 11.32 -4.13 -13.05
N ALA A 26 10.78 -3.41 -14.02
CA ALA A 26 9.35 -3.44 -14.35
C ALA A 26 9.10 -3.43 -15.86
N ARG A 27 7.93 -3.96 -16.24
CA ARG A 27 7.42 -3.89 -17.62
C ARG A 27 6.76 -2.56 -17.91
N ALA A 28 6.09 -1.97 -16.92
CA ALA A 28 5.52 -0.63 -16.99
C ALA A 28 6.29 0.33 -16.10
N ARG A 29 6.64 1.51 -16.63
CA ARG A 29 7.33 2.57 -15.86
C ARG A 29 6.52 2.97 -14.62
N ALA A 30 5.20 3.08 -14.79
CA ALA A 30 4.27 3.46 -13.74
C ALA A 30 4.35 2.55 -12.51
N ASP A 31 4.71 1.26 -12.67
CA ASP A 31 4.82 0.33 -11.54
C ASP A 31 5.96 0.72 -10.61
N LEU A 32 7.11 1.15 -11.17
CA LEU A 32 8.24 1.66 -10.39
C LEU A 32 7.91 3.02 -9.76
N GLU A 33 7.19 3.88 -10.47
CA GLU A 33 6.79 5.20 -9.97
C GLU A 33 5.83 5.08 -8.77
N LYS A 34 4.86 4.17 -8.84
CA LYS A 34 3.92 3.88 -7.75
C LYS A 34 4.62 3.20 -6.56
N LEU A 35 5.50 2.23 -6.81
CA LEU A 35 6.27 1.55 -5.76
C LEU A 35 7.13 2.54 -4.95
N THR A 36 7.69 3.55 -5.62
CA THR A 36 8.63 4.50 -5.00
C THR A 36 7.97 5.83 -4.63
N GLN A 37 6.64 5.89 -4.66
CA GLN A 37 5.90 7.14 -4.46
C GLN A 37 6.04 7.71 -3.04
N SER A 38 6.20 6.86 -2.01
CA SER A 38 6.37 7.30 -0.62
C SER A 38 7.81 7.73 -0.28
N LEU A 39 8.78 7.50 -1.18
CA LEU A 39 10.15 7.96 -0.96
C LEU A 39 10.23 9.48 -1.05
N GLU A 40 10.94 10.09 -0.09
CA GLU A 40 11.21 11.54 -0.08
C GLU A 40 11.93 11.99 -1.35
N ILE A 41 12.90 11.18 -1.81
CA ILE A 41 13.65 11.42 -3.05
C ILE A 41 13.24 10.38 -4.07
N ARG A 42 12.67 10.84 -5.19
CA ARG A 42 12.29 9.95 -6.29
C ARG A 42 13.53 9.38 -6.97
N PRO A 43 13.67 8.05 -7.05
CA PRO A 43 14.81 7.43 -7.71
C PRO A 43 14.74 7.61 -9.23
N THR A 44 15.90 7.68 -9.87
CA THR A 44 16.00 7.71 -11.33
C THR A 44 15.61 6.35 -11.92
N ILE A 45 14.58 6.37 -12.76
CA ILE A 45 14.16 5.21 -13.54
C ILE A 45 14.79 5.29 -14.93
N SER A 46 15.67 4.34 -15.24
CA SER A 46 16.29 4.21 -16.56
C SER A 46 15.45 3.34 -17.49
N HIS A 47 15.58 3.60 -18.79
CA HIS A 47 14.87 2.91 -19.85
C HIS A 47 15.85 2.16 -20.76
N THR A 48 15.64 0.87 -20.92
CA THR A 48 16.47 -0.07 -21.69
C THR A 48 15.55 -0.91 -22.59
N PRO A 49 15.14 -0.39 -23.75
CA PRO A 49 14.01 -0.93 -24.51
C PRO A 49 14.18 -2.37 -25.01
N HIS A 50 15.41 -2.87 -25.12
CA HIS A 50 15.72 -4.22 -25.61
C HIS A 50 15.84 -5.27 -24.51
N ALA A 51 15.68 -4.91 -23.24
CA ALA A 51 15.71 -5.86 -22.14
C ALA A 51 14.31 -6.39 -21.82
N ASP A 52 14.21 -7.63 -21.34
CA ASP A 52 12.95 -8.27 -20.92
C ASP A 52 12.10 -7.40 -19.98
N TYR A 53 12.77 -6.58 -19.18
CA TYR A 53 12.18 -5.52 -18.38
C TYR A 53 12.76 -4.17 -18.84
N PRO A 54 11.99 -3.37 -19.60
CA PRO A 54 12.49 -2.14 -20.20
C PRO A 54 12.74 -1.03 -19.18
N TYR A 55 12.14 -1.09 -17.99
CA TYR A 55 12.33 -0.07 -16.95
C TYR A 55 13.05 -0.65 -15.74
N ARG A 56 14.01 0.12 -15.21
CA ARG A 56 14.81 -0.32 -14.06
C ARG A 56 15.24 0.85 -13.18
N LEU A 57 15.39 0.57 -11.89
CA LEU A 57 16.04 1.45 -10.92
C LEU A 57 16.90 0.62 -9.97
N THR A 58 17.94 1.23 -9.43
CA THR A 58 18.78 0.63 -8.39
C THR A 58 18.51 1.34 -7.07
N ILE A 59 18.18 0.57 -6.03
CA ILE A 59 17.80 1.09 -4.70
C ILE A 59 18.56 0.33 -3.61
N GLU A 60 18.83 0.97 -2.48
CA GLU A 60 19.36 0.30 -1.28
C GLU A 60 18.39 -0.78 -0.78
N ARG A 61 18.95 -1.88 -0.26
CA ARG A 61 18.17 -3.01 0.23
C ARG A 61 17.23 -2.61 1.35
N GLU A 62 17.72 -1.78 2.26
CA GLU A 62 17.01 -1.29 3.44
C GLU A 62 15.80 -0.44 3.02
N LYS A 63 15.99 0.45 2.03
CA LYS A 63 14.92 1.28 1.48
C LYS A 63 13.82 0.46 0.82
N LEU A 64 14.16 -0.52 -0.02
CA LEU A 64 13.13 -1.38 -0.62
C LEU A 64 12.42 -2.22 0.45
N SER A 65 13.16 -2.71 1.45
CA SER A 65 12.58 -3.49 2.55
C SER A 65 11.55 -2.68 3.33
N ALA A 66 11.87 -1.42 3.64
CA ALA A 66 10.94 -0.50 4.29
C ALA A 66 9.68 -0.25 3.45
N LEU A 67 9.83 0.02 2.14
CA LEU A 67 8.69 0.21 1.23
C LEU A 67 7.75 -1.01 1.19
N ILE A 68 8.31 -2.21 1.14
CA ILE A 68 7.51 -3.45 1.15
C ILE A 68 6.85 -3.65 2.51
N ALA A 69 7.54 -3.36 3.61
CA ALA A 69 6.97 -3.42 4.95
C ALA A 69 5.79 -2.43 5.12
N GLU A 70 5.87 -1.23 4.57
CA GLU A 70 4.77 -0.27 4.53
C GLU A 70 3.54 -0.83 3.80
N HIS A 71 3.74 -1.48 2.64
CA HIS A 71 2.66 -2.11 1.91
C HIS A 71 1.98 -3.24 2.70
N ILE A 72 2.75 -4.03 3.43
CA ILE A 72 2.22 -5.09 4.31
C ILE A 72 1.44 -4.47 5.46
N ALA A 73 2.00 -3.47 6.15
CA ALA A 73 1.36 -2.81 7.28
C ALA A 73 0.05 -2.08 6.88
N ALA A 74 -0.03 -1.56 5.65
CA ALA A 74 -1.21 -0.88 5.12
C ALA A 74 -2.25 -1.82 4.48
N MET A 75 -1.99 -3.13 4.42
CA MET A 75 -2.86 -4.10 3.74
C MET A 75 -4.22 -4.23 4.44
N LYS A 76 -5.30 -3.98 3.69
CA LYS A 76 -6.69 -4.06 4.19
C LYS A 76 -7.59 -5.02 3.40
N TYR A 77 -7.07 -5.59 2.31
CA TYR A 77 -7.83 -6.47 1.44
C TYR A 77 -7.72 -7.93 1.90
N PRO A 78 -8.82 -8.69 1.92
CA PRO A 78 -8.78 -10.12 2.22
C PRO A 78 -8.38 -10.97 1.00
N ASN A 79 -8.36 -10.38 -0.20
CA ASN A 79 -8.05 -11.07 -1.44
C ASN A 79 -7.25 -10.15 -2.38
N PHE A 80 -6.13 -10.66 -2.89
CA PHE A 80 -5.22 -9.89 -3.75
C PHE A 80 -5.89 -9.46 -5.07
N LYS A 81 -6.54 -10.39 -5.78
CA LYS A 81 -7.19 -10.09 -7.07
C LYS A 81 -8.29 -9.04 -6.93
N GLY A 82 -9.07 -9.13 -5.84
CA GLY A 82 -10.11 -8.14 -5.50
C GLY A 82 -9.57 -6.75 -5.15
N ALA A 83 -8.27 -6.60 -4.87
CA ALA A 83 -7.63 -5.32 -4.58
C ALA A 83 -7.08 -4.62 -5.83
N ILE A 84 -6.93 -5.32 -6.96
CA ILE A 84 -6.38 -4.77 -8.19
C ILE A 84 -7.46 -3.95 -8.91
N THR A 85 -7.16 -2.68 -9.18
CA THR A 85 -8.07 -1.80 -9.93
C THR A 85 -7.73 -1.72 -11.42
N ASP A 86 -6.51 -2.05 -11.82
CA ASP A 86 -6.09 -2.04 -13.22
C ASP A 86 -6.56 -3.32 -13.93
N PRO A 87 -7.44 -3.25 -14.94
CA PRO A 87 -7.98 -4.45 -15.59
C PRO A 87 -6.92 -5.30 -16.31
N SER A 88 -5.84 -4.68 -16.78
CA SER A 88 -4.77 -5.40 -17.48
C SER A 88 -3.95 -6.23 -16.49
N LEU A 89 -3.55 -5.63 -15.38
CA LEU A 89 -2.87 -6.30 -14.28
C LEU A 89 -3.75 -7.37 -13.64
N LEU A 90 -5.04 -7.12 -13.48
CA LEU A 90 -5.99 -8.10 -12.93
C LEU A 90 -6.03 -9.36 -13.80
N ARG A 91 -6.15 -9.21 -15.12
CA ARG A 91 -6.10 -10.35 -16.06
C ARG A 91 -4.79 -11.13 -15.91
N CYS A 92 -3.64 -10.45 -15.90
CA CYS A 92 -2.35 -11.12 -15.69
C CYS A 92 -2.27 -11.83 -14.34
N ALA A 93 -2.81 -11.24 -13.27
CA ALA A 93 -2.83 -11.85 -11.95
C ALA A 93 -3.73 -13.10 -11.91
N HIS A 94 -4.83 -13.12 -12.66
CA HIS A 94 -5.66 -14.31 -12.84
C HIS A 94 -4.90 -15.42 -13.55
N GLU A 95 -4.27 -15.12 -14.69
CA GLU A 95 -3.49 -16.11 -15.45
C GLU A 95 -2.34 -16.70 -14.63
N VAL A 96 -1.60 -15.86 -13.90
CA VAL A 96 -0.54 -16.33 -12.99
C VAL A 96 -1.11 -17.19 -11.86
N TRP A 97 -2.25 -16.79 -11.29
CA TRP A 97 -2.91 -17.57 -10.25
C TRP A 97 -3.35 -18.95 -10.78
N ASP A 98 -3.94 -19.02 -11.97
CA ASP A 98 -4.35 -20.28 -12.60
C ASP A 98 -3.13 -21.20 -12.83
N VAL A 99 -2.03 -20.67 -13.37
CA VAL A 99 -0.79 -21.45 -13.57
C VAL A 99 -0.19 -21.93 -12.26
N MET A 100 -0.20 -21.10 -11.22
CA MET A 100 0.33 -21.48 -9.91
C MET A 100 -0.59 -22.44 -9.15
N HIS A 101 -1.89 -22.41 -9.43
CA HIS A 101 -2.85 -23.38 -8.90
C HIS A 101 -2.60 -24.79 -9.45
N ASP A 102 -2.13 -24.90 -10.69
CA ASP A 102 -1.66 -26.18 -11.25
C ASP A 102 -0.34 -26.66 -10.63
N HIS A 103 0.39 -25.78 -9.95
CA HIS A 103 1.60 -26.11 -9.19
C HIS A 103 1.30 -26.53 -7.73
N GLU A 104 0.02 -26.65 -7.34
CA GLU A 104 -0.33 -27.24 -6.05
C GLU A 104 0.22 -28.67 -5.92
N ASP A 105 0.65 -29.04 -4.72
CA ASP A 105 1.12 -30.40 -4.46
C ASP A 105 -0.03 -31.43 -4.49
N ASP A 106 0.32 -32.69 -4.71
CA ASP A 106 -0.64 -33.80 -4.81
C ASP A 106 -1.44 -34.05 -3.52
N ALA A 107 -1.04 -33.46 -2.39
CA ALA A 107 -1.70 -33.61 -1.09
C ALA A 107 -2.68 -32.48 -0.80
N ALA A 108 -2.56 -31.32 -1.48
CA ALA A 108 -3.27 -30.07 -1.19
C ALA A 108 -4.79 -30.19 -1.08
N ARG A 109 -5.40 -31.18 -1.75
CA ARG A 109 -6.86 -31.40 -1.77
C ARG A 109 -7.29 -32.81 -1.37
N LYS A 110 -6.36 -33.65 -0.94
CA LYS A 110 -6.70 -34.94 -0.36
C LYS A 110 -7.23 -34.65 1.04
N ALA A 111 -8.54 -34.81 1.20
CA ALA A 111 -9.22 -34.60 2.47
C ALA A 111 -8.74 -35.65 3.48
N ASP A 112 -7.68 -35.36 4.23
CA ASP A 112 -7.41 -36.14 5.42
C ASP A 112 -8.37 -35.65 6.52
N ARG A 113 -9.44 -36.42 6.66
CA ARG A 113 -10.43 -36.25 7.72
C ARG A 113 -9.75 -36.62 9.03
N TYR A 114 -9.32 -35.59 9.77
CA TYR A 114 -8.78 -35.53 11.13
C TYR A 114 -7.29 -35.16 11.22
N GLN A 115 -7.04 -34.30 12.21
CA GLN A 115 -5.81 -33.59 12.53
C GLN A 115 -4.53 -34.43 12.48
N THR A 116 -3.44 -33.82 12.02
CA THR A 116 -2.15 -34.00 12.67
C THR A 116 -1.60 -32.62 13.02
N ILE A 117 -1.76 -32.25 14.29
CA ILE A 117 -0.83 -31.31 14.91
C ILE A 117 0.52 -32.01 14.83
N VAL A 118 1.39 -31.57 13.92
CA VAL A 118 2.80 -31.94 13.99
C VAL A 118 3.34 -31.37 15.30
N HIS A 119 3.59 -32.24 16.28
CA HIS A 119 4.51 -31.93 17.35
C HIS A 119 5.88 -31.73 16.69
N VAL A 120 6.30 -30.47 16.57
CA VAL A 120 7.65 -30.16 16.14
C VAL A 120 8.53 -30.33 17.37
N ASP A 121 9.40 -31.35 17.36
CA ASP A 121 10.43 -31.51 18.38
C ASP A 121 11.30 -30.24 18.42
N PRO A 122 11.45 -29.58 19.59
CA PRO A 122 12.10 -28.26 19.69
C PRO A 122 13.62 -28.28 19.47
N GLU A 123 14.24 -29.42 19.17
CA GLU A 123 15.70 -29.54 19.09
C GLU A 123 16.28 -29.69 17.66
N THR A 124 15.47 -29.67 16.60
CA THR A 124 15.97 -29.98 15.23
C THR A 124 16.07 -28.81 14.26
N GLU A 125 15.90 -27.57 14.70
CA GLU A 125 16.32 -26.41 13.91
C GLU A 125 17.37 -25.61 14.68
N ALA A 126 18.60 -25.64 14.18
CA ALA A 126 19.54 -24.58 14.48
C ALA A 126 18.83 -23.25 14.16
N PRO A 127 18.77 -22.29 15.10
CA PRO A 127 18.03 -21.06 14.87
C PRO A 127 18.63 -20.35 13.66
N ILE A 128 17.82 -20.15 12.61
CA ILE A 128 18.09 -19.14 11.60
C ILE A 128 18.10 -17.82 12.38
N ALA A 129 19.28 -17.32 12.70
CA ALA A 129 19.46 -16.07 13.40
C ALA A 129 18.92 -14.93 12.52
N PHE A 130 17.65 -14.58 12.69
CA PHE A 130 17.16 -13.25 12.35
C PHE A 130 17.69 -12.28 13.39
N GLU A 131 18.97 -11.95 13.28
CA GLU A 131 19.57 -10.92 14.12
C GLU A 131 18.95 -9.57 13.73
N ASN A 132 18.14 -9.05 14.65
CA ASN A 132 17.74 -7.64 14.81
C ASN A 132 16.73 -7.06 13.82
N ALA A 133 15.49 -7.56 13.84
CA ALA A 133 14.31 -6.82 13.37
C ALA A 133 13.84 -5.72 14.36
N GLN A 134 14.41 -5.65 15.58
CA GLN A 134 13.95 -4.75 16.65
C GLN A 134 14.46 -3.30 16.54
N ALA A 135 15.22 -2.93 15.50
CA ALA A 135 15.79 -1.58 15.39
C ALA A 135 15.03 -0.61 14.45
N ILE A 136 13.99 -1.05 13.72
CA ILE A 136 13.39 -0.23 12.64
C ILE A 136 12.02 0.40 13.01
N VAL A 137 11.56 0.29 14.26
CA VAL A 137 10.32 0.98 14.70
C VAL A 137 10.66 2.22 15.53
N GLY A 138 11.29 3.20 14.89
CA GLY A 138 11.38 4.57 15.38
C GLY A 138 10.22 5.40 14.81
N VAL A 139 9.02 5.26 15.37
CA VAL A 139 7.89 6.17 15.06
C VAL A 139 8.10 7.49 15.82
N PRO A 140 8.29 8.66 15.16
CA PRO A 140 8.32 9.93 15.88
C PRO A 140 6.90 10.44 16.14
N GLY A 141 6.61 10.75 17.42
CA GLY A 141 5.72 11.87 17.75
C GLY A 141 4.24 11.58 17.98
N ALA A 142 3.89 10.73 18.95
CA ALA A 142 2.58 10.82 19.59
C ALA A 142 2.55 12.06 20.52
N HIS A 143 1.98 13.17 20.06
CA HIS A 143 1.68 14.31 20.93
C HIS A 143 0.69 13.90 22.02
N LYS A 144 1.16 13.84 23.27
CA LYS A 144 0.32 13.70 24.47
C LYS A 144 -0.62 14.91 24.57
N LYS A 145 -1.92 14.71 24.36
CA LYS A 145 -2.94 15.70 24.74
C LYS A 145 -3.01 15.76 26.27
N SER A 146 -2.66 16.91 26.83
CA SER A 146 -2.90 17.23 28.24
C SER A 146 -4.40 17.33 28.53
N PRO A 147 -4.86 16.94 29.73
CA PRO A 147 -6.28 16.95 30.09
C PRO A 147 -6.79 18.39 30.34
N PRO A 148 -8.08 18.69 30.13
CA PRO A 148 -8.62 20.02 30.37
C PRO A 148 -8.75 20.28 31.88
N LYS A 149 -8.14 21.38 32.36
CA LYS A 149 -8.42 21.93 33.70
C LYS A 149 -9.69 22.78 33.64
N GLY A 150 -10.62 22.48 34.55
CA GLY A 150 -11.91 23.16 34.66
C GLY A 150 -11.87 24.57 35.24
N ALA A 151 -12.89 25.33 34.83
CA ALA A 151 -13.64 26.38 35.52
C ALA A 151 -12.91 27.42 36.40
N GLN A 152 -13.02 28.70 36.02
CA GLN A 152 -13.54 29.75 36.90
C GLN A 152 -14.06 30.99 36.15
N ARG A 153 -15.03 31.64 36.80
CA ARG A 153 -16.04 32.62 36.36
C ARG A 153 -15.50 34.03 36.07
N CYS A 154 -16.25 34.82 35.30
CA CYS A 154 -16.84 36.11 35.76
C CYS A 154 -17.85 36.68 34.73
N ALA A 155 -18.74 37.54 35.22
CA ALA A 155 -20.09 37.77 34.74
C ALA A 155 -20.34 39.17 34.15
N SER A 156 -21.48 39.28 33.44
CA SER A 156 -22.26 40.49 33.07
C SER A 156 -21.63 41.38 31.97
N VAL A 157 -22.37 41.99 31.03
CA VAL A 157 -23.52 42.90 31.18
C VAL A 157 -24.27 43.09 29.83
N ARG A 158 -25.62 43.09 29.89
CA ARG A 158 -26.67 43.75 29.04
C ARG A 158 -26.90 43.39 27.56
N SER A 159 -28.16 43.00 27.29
CA SER A 159 -28.93 43.14 26.03
C SER A 159 -29.53 44.57 25.90
N PRO A 160 -30.46 44.93 24.95
CA PRO A 160 -30.99 44.25 23.75
C PRO A 160 -31.16 45.20 22.52
N SER A 161 -32.03 44.81 21.57
CA SER A 161 -32.70 45.60 20.50
C SER A 161 -32.10 45.36 19.10
N THR A 162 -32.82 45.16 17.99
CA THR A 162 -34.23 45.40 17.63
C THR A 162 -34.62 44.50 16.44
N GLN A 163 -35.89 44.07 16.43
CA GLN A 163 -36.84 43.78 15.32
C GLN A 163 -36.37 44.06 13.86
N GLN A 164 -36.86 43.44 12.78
CA GLN A 164 -38.11 42.72 12.50
C GLN A 164 -38.01 42.02 11.13
N ALA A 165 -38.93 41.09 10.91
CA ALA A 165 -39.22 40.34 9.70
C ALA A 165 -39.61 41.21 8.48
N HIS A 166 -39.45 40.70 7.26
CA HIS A 166 -40.60 40.36 6.41
C HIS A 166 -40.23 39.56 5.13
N THR A 167 -41.09 38.57 4.93
CA THR A 167 -41.38 37.63 3.84
C THR A 167 -41.65 38.21 2.44
N ARG A 168 -41.27 37.46 1.39
CA ARG A 168 -42.12 36.87 0.28
C ARG A 168 -41.29 36.71 -1.01
N GLN A 169 -41.03 35.49 -1.48
CA GLN A 169 -41.75 34.76 -2.55
C GLN A 169 -41.93 35.51 -3.89
N SER A 170 -41.31 35.02 -4.97
CA SER A 170 -42.00 34.52 -6.18
C SER A 170 -41.04 33.92 -7.23
N LYS A 171 -41.60 33.01 -8.02
CA LYS A 171 -41.06 31.91 -8.86
C LYS A 171 -40.66 32.36 -10.32
N PRO A 172 -40.26 31.44 -11.23
CA PRO A 172 -39.24 31.67 -12.26
C PRO A 172 -39.76 32.01 -13.66
N GLY A 173 -38.91 32.65 -14.46
CA GLY A 173 -39.12 32.94 -15.89
C GLY A 173 -38.40 31.96 -16.81
N LYS A 174 -39.11 31.49 -17.83
CA LYS A 174 -38.75 30.48 -18.84
C LYS A 174 -37.87 31.03 -19.98
N ARG A 175 -36.93 30.19 -20.44
CA ARG A 175 -36.73 29.69 -21.83
C ARG A 175 -36.58 30.71 -22.99
N SER A 176 -35.46 30.64 -23.72
CA SER A 176 -35.47 30.56 -25.19
C SER A 176 -34.13 30.08 -25.75
N LEU A 177 -34.23 29.21 -26.75
CA LEU A 177 -33.15 28.74 -27.62
C LEU A 177 -32.60 29.88 -28.50
N ARG A 178 -31.36 29.72 -28.97
CA ARG A 178 -31.02 29.82 -30.40
C ARG A 178 -29.70 29.11 -30.70
N LYS A 179 -29.77 28.20 -31.67
CA LYS A 179 -28.66 27.69 -32.48
C LYS A 179 -28.27 28.78 -33.49
N SER A 180 -26.97 28.86 -33.79
CA SER A 180 -26.36 28.90 -35.13
C SER A 180 -24.89 28.56 -34.96
#